data_AF-A0A1T5F6M9-F1
#
_entry.id   AF-A0A1T5F6M9-F1
#
_cell.length_a   1.000
_cell.length_b   1.000
_cell.length_c   1.000
_cell.angle_alpha   90.00
_cell.angle_beta   90.00
_cell.angle_gamma   90.00
#
_symmetry.space_group_name_H-M   'P 1'
#
loop_
_entity.id
_entity.type
_entity.pdbx_description
1 polymer ?
#
loop_
_entity_poly.entity_id
_entity_poly.type
_entity_poly.pdbx_seq_one_letter_code
_entity_poly.pdbx_strand_id
1 'polypeptide(L)'
;MSQNYTNPYKYWYLPLITGIIFIISGIYIFRTPLASYLTLSMIFAAIFFVTGIMEVVNAFSNRHYPNWGWSLAGGIVDLILGIMLISSPALSATILPLYVGITILFRSIMGIGSSLALKKVGIKSWGTVMIFSILGLLFAILMIVNPVFGGLTIVYYTAISFIMIGVFQIMLAFGLKKLK
;
A
#
# COMPACT_ATOMS: atom_id res chain seq x y z
N MET A 1 -18.23 25.45 28.80
CA MET A 1 -17.20 25.33 27.76
C MET A 1 -17.82 24.65 26.55
N SER A 2 -18.51 25.42 25.70
CA SER A 2 -19.23 24.90 24.53
C SER A 2 -18.23 24.66 23.40
N GLN A 3 -18.03 23.39 23.05
CA GLN A 3 -17.29 22.95 21.87
C GLN A 3 -17.88 23.63 20.63
N ASN A 4 -17.13 24.54 20.02
CA ASN A 4 -17.45 25.13 18.73
C ASN A 4 -17.33 24.04 17.66
N TYR A 5 -18.39 23.27 17.45
CA TYR A 5 -18.52 22.42 16.27
C TYR A 5 -18.63 23.33 15.05
N THR A 6 -17.50 23.62 14.41
CA THR A 6 -17.44 24.33 13.14
C THR A 6 -18.31 23.57 12.13
N ASN A 7 -19.41 24.19 11.67
CA ASN A 7 -20.32 23.64 10.66
C ASN A 7 -19.56 22.91 9.53
N PRO A 8 -19.63 21.56 9.45
CA PRO A 8 -18.88 20.79 8.43
C PRO A 8 -19.29 21.15 6.99
N TYR A 9 -20.47 21.76 6.81
CA TYR A 9 -21.01 22.19 5.52
C TYR A 9 -20.41 23.50 4.98
N LYS A 10 -19.72 24.30 5.81
CA LYS A 10 -19.10 25.56 5.35
C LYS A 10 -17.96 25.30 4.36
N TYR A 11 -17.27 24.16 4.50
CA TYR A 11 -16.11 23.79 3.71
C TYR A 11 -16.40 22.72 2.65
N TRP A 12 -17.63 22.65 2.14
CA TRP A 12 -18.04 21.70 1.08
C TRP A 12 -17.17 21.76 -0.20
N TYR A 13 -16.50 22.90 -0.44
CA TYR A 13 -15.61 23.09 -1.59
C TYR A 13 -14.24 22.43 -1.41
N LEU A 14 -13.79 22.17 -0.16
CA LEU A 14 -12.52 21.49 0.08
C LEU A 14 -12.47 20.08 -0.55
N PRO A 15 -13.45 19.18 -0.31
CA PRO A 15 -13.45 17.88 -0.97
C PRO A 15 -13.65 17.97 -2.50
N LEU A 16 -14.27 19.04 -3.01
CA LEU A 16 -14.37 19.24 -4.46
C LEU A 16 -12.99 19.52 -5.07
N ILE A 17 -12.23 20.44 -4.48
CA ILE A 17 -10.90 20.83 -4.95
C ILE A 17 -9.94 19.63 -4.84
N THR A 18 -9.91 18.96 -3.69
CA THR A 18 -9.05 17.78 -3.51
C THR A 18 -9.44 16.67 -4.50
N GLY A 19 -10.74 16.46 -4.72
CA GLY A 19 -11.23 15.48 -5.68
C GLY A 19 -10.75 15.72 -7.11
N ILE A 20 -10.82 16.98 -7.58
CA ILE A 20 -10.31 17.37 -8.90
C ILE A 20 -8.80 17.15 -8.99
N ILE A 21 -8.04 17.54 -7.96
CA ILE A 21 -6.58 17.35 -7.91
C ILE A 21 -6.23 15.86 -8.01
N PHE A 22 -6.94 14.98 -7.29
CA PHE A 22 -6.72 13.54 -7.33
C PHE A 22 -7.02 12.92 -8.70
N ILE A 23 -8.10 13.35 -9.37
CA ILE A 23 -8.42 12.89 -10.73
C ILE A 23 -7.32 13.30 -11.71
N ILE A 24 -6.91 14.57 -11.70
CA ILE A 24 -5.85 15.08 -12.58
C ILE A 24 -4.55 14.33 -12.33
N SER A 25 -4.20 14.10 -11.06
CA SER A 25 -3.01 13.34 -10.68
C SER A 25 -3.07 11.90 -11.17
N GLY A 26 -4.21 11.22 -11.03
CA GLY A 26 -4.42 9.86 -11.54
C GLY A 26 -4.26 9.77 -13.06
N ILE A 27 -4.84 10.73 -13.80
CA ILE A 27 -4.68 10.81 -15.27
C ILE A 27 -3.22 11.08 -15.67
N TYR A 28 -2.53 11.95 -14.92
CA TYR A 28 -1.11 12.23 -15.15
C TYR A 28 -0.24 10.99 -14.98
N ILE A 29 -0.52 10.18 -13.96
CA ILE A 29 0.19 8.91 -13.71
C ILE A 29 0.02 7.94 -14.89
N PHE A 30 -1.20 7.83 -15.44
CA PHE A 30 -1.46 6.99 -16.61
C PHE A 30 -0.70 7.46 -17.87
N ARG A 31 -0.51 8.77 -18.04
CA ARG A 31 0.25 9.30 -19.18
C ARG A 31 1.75 9.13 -19.03
N THR A 32 2.26 9.06 -17.81
CA THR A 32 3.70 9.00 -17.53
C THR A 32 4.06 7.82 -16.61
N PRO A 33 3.75 6.57 -17.01
CA PRO A 33 3.89 5.41 -16.14
C PRO A 33 5.34 5.20 -15.68
N LEU A 34 6.32 5.44 -16.54
CA LEU A 34 7.73 5.27 -16.19
C LEU A 34 8.24 6.33 -15.20
N ALA A 35 7.90 7.61 -15.40
CA ALA A 35 8.28 8.67 -14.46
C ALA A 35 7.57 8.50 -13.12
N SER A 36 6.28 8.16 -13.15
CA SER A 36 5.48 7.88 -11.96
C SER A 36 6.01 6.70 -11.18
N TYR A 37 6.48 5.66 -11.86
CA TYR A 37 7.12 4.51 -11.25
C TYR A 37 8.38 4.91 -10.45
N LEU A 38 9.28 5.68 -11.06
CA LEU A 38 10.49 6.14 -10.39
C LEU A 38 10.18 7.01 -9.16
N THR A 39 9.22 7.93 -9.30
CA THR A 39 8.78 8.80 -8.19
C THR A 39 8.16 7.98 -7.06
N LEU A 40 7.25 7.04 -7.36
CA LEU A 40 6.69 6.14 -6.35
C LEU A 40 7.80 5.35 -5.68
N SER A 41 8.77 4.87 -6.44
CA SER A 41 9.87 4.10 -5.90
C SER A 41 10.68 4.88 -4.86
N MET A 42 10.96 6.16 -5.12
CA MET A 42 11.62 7.03 -4.15
C MET A 42 10.76 7.29 -2.91
N ILE A 43 9.44 7.49 -3.08
CA ILE A 43 8.52 7.68 -1.96
C ILE A 43 8.53 6.43 -1.06
N PHE A 44 8.43 5.24 -1.64
CA PHE A 44 8.52 3.99 -0.90
C PHE A 44 9.88 3.82 -0.23
N ALA A 45 10.99 4.18 -0.89
CA ALA A 45 12.31 4.14 -0.28
C ALA A 45 12.39 4.99 1.00
N ALA A 46 11.82 6.20 0.96
CA ALA A 46 11.71 7.06 2.14
C ALA A 46 10.80 6.44 3.22
N ILE A 47 9.69 5.81 2.83
CA ILE A 47 8.82 5.09 3.77
C ILE A 47 9.59 3.95 4.45
N PHE A 48 10.28 3.08 3.71
CA PHE A 48 11.08 1.99 4.26
C PHE A 48 12.15 2.48 5.23
N PHE A 49 12.79 3.59 4.90
CA PHE A 49 13.78 4.21 5.77
C PHE A 49 13.15 4.67 7.10
N VAL A 50 12.02 5.39 7.04
CA VAL A 50 11.32 5.86 8.24
C VAL A 50 10.75 4.70 9.06
N THR A 51 10.12 3.72 8.41
CA THR A 51 9.56 2.55 9.10
C THR A 51 10.65 1.71 9.73
N GLY A 52 11.79 1.51 9.06
CA GLY A 52 12.95 0.82 9.63
C GLY A 52 13.47 1.50 10.90
N ILE A 53 13.58 2.85 10.91
CA ILE A 53 13.93 3.60 12.12
C ILE A 53 12.90 3.36 13.22
N MET A 54 11.60 3.51 12.90
CA MET A 54 10.53 3.34 13.88
C MET A 54 10.49 1.93 14.46
N GLU A 55 10.69 0.88 13.65
CA GLU A 55 10.73 -0.49 14.12
C GLU A 55 11.94 -0.77 15.02
N VAL A 56 13.13 -0.25 14.68
CA VAL A 56 14.30 -0.37 15.54
C VAL A 56 14.05 0.31 16.89
N VAL A 57 13.49 1.53 16.89
CA VAL A 57 13.15 2.25 18.13
C VAL A 57 12.09 1.47 18.93
N ASN A 58 11.06 0.95 18.28
CA ASN A 58 10.00 0.18 18.92
C ASN A 58 10.52 -1.15 19.48
N ALA A 59 11.41 -1.83 18.78
CA ALA A 59 12.04 -3.06 19.26
C ALA A 59 12.88 -2.83 20.53
N PHE A 60 13.53 -1.66 20.64
CA PHE A 60 14.24 -1.26 21.85
C PHE A 60 13.29 -0.85 22.99
N SER A 61 12.17 -0.21 22.68
CA SER A 61 11.12 0.12 23.65
C SER A 61 10.44 -1.13 24.22
N ASN A 62 10.21 -2.13 23.37
CA ASN A 62 9.39 -3.30 23.69
C ASN A 62 10.21 -4.57 23.98
N ARG A 63 11.45 -4.42 24.48
CA ARG A 63 12.34 -5.55 24.84
C ARG A 63 11.73 -6.59 25.78
N HIS A 64 10.69 -6.23 26.53
CA HIS A 64 9.99 -7.12 27.45
C HIS A 64 9.03 -8.12 26.77
N TYR A 65 8.71 -7.95 25.48
CA TYR A 65 7.83 -8.88 24.76
C TYR A 65 8.59 -10.08 24.18
N PRO A 66 7.99 -11.29 24.20
CA PRO A 66 8.52 -12.41 23.42
C PRO A 66 8.52 -12.02 21.94
N ASN A 67 9.63 -12.32 21.23
CA ASN A 67 9.93 -11.95 19.84
C ASN A 67 10.55 -10.56 19.58
N TRP A 68 10.98 -9.80 20.60
CA TRP A 68 11.64 -8.50 20.41
C TRP A 68 12.85 -8.56 19.45
N GLY A 69 13.63 -9.66 19.50
CA GLY A 69 14.78 -9.87 18.62
C GLY A 69 14.42 -10.02 17.14
N TRP A 70 13.25 -10.60 16.84
CA TRP A 70 12.75 -10.69 15.46
C TRP A 70 12.29 -9.34 14.94
N SER A 71 11.64 -8.53 15.77
CA SER A 71 11.29 -7.15 15.41
C SER A 71 12.54 -6.28 15.20
N LEU A 72 13.59 -6.45 16.01
CA LEU A 72 14.84 -5.73 15.80
C LEU A 72 15.52 -6.14 14.49
N ALA A 73 15.57 -7.43 14.19
CA ALA A 73 16.13 -7.94 12.94
C ALA A 73 15.35 -7.43 11.72
N GLY A 74 14.01 -7.43 11.79
CA GLY A 74 13.13 -6.85 10.76
C GLY A 74 13.42 -5.37 10.52
N GLY A 75 13.44 -4.56 11.59
CA GLY A 75 13.71 -3.13 11.48
C GLY A 75 15.10 -2.82 10.92
N ILE A 76 16.14 -3.60 11.25
CA ILE A 76 17.48 -3.45 10.67
C ILE A 76 17.47 -3.76 9.17
N VAL A 77 16.79 -4.84 8.76
CA VAL A 77 16.66 -5.19 7.33
C VAL A 77 15.96 -4.07 6.56
N ASP A 78 14.84 -3.57 7.09
CA ASP A 78 14.09 -2.47 6.48
C ASP A 78 14.91 -1.18 6.40
N LEU A 79 15.70 -0.88 7.42
CA LEU A 79 16.60 0.28 7.43
C LEU A 79 17.68 0.16 6.33
N ILE A 80 18.32 -1.01 6.23
CA ILE A 80 19.35 -1.27 5.21
C ILE A 80 18.74 -1.17 3.81
N LEU A 81 17.57 -1.79 3.61
CA LEU A 81 16.83 -1.69 2.36
C LEU A 81 16.51 -0.23 2.05
N GLY A 82 15.96 0.54 3.00
CA GLY A 82 15.68 1.96 2.84
C GLY A 82 16.90 2.76 2.38
N ILE A 83 18.06 2.58 3.02
CA ILE A 83 19.31 3.25 2.67
C ILE A 83 19.77 2.86 1.25
N MET A 84 19.72 1.58 0.90
CA MET A 84 20.10 1.10 -0.43
C MET A 84 19.17 1.62 -1.52
N LEU A 85 17.87 1.68 -1.24
CA LEU A 85 16.85 2.18 -2.17
C LEU A 85 17.00 3.69 -2.41
N ILE A 86 17.38 4.48 -1.39
CA ILE A 86 17.63 5.92 -1.54
C ILE A 86 18.91 6.17 -2.35
N SER A 87 19.91 5.31 -2.22
CA SER A 87 21.22 5.49 -2.85
C SER A 87 21.17 5.44 -4.38
N SER A 88 20.22 4.72 -4.97
CA SER A 88 20.00 4.80 -6.42
C SER A 88 18.54 4.57 -6.84
N PRO A 89 17.98 5.42 -7.71
CA PRO A 89 16.62 5.26 -8.22
C PRO A 89 16.40 3.95 -9.00
N ALA A 90 17.44 3.46 -9.68
CA ALA A 90 17.39 2.23 -10.47
C ALA A 90 17.30 0.97 -9.59
N LEU A 91 18.07 0.90 -8.48
CA LEU A 91 17.92 -0.17 -7.51
C LEU A 91 16.56 -0.10 -6.83
N SER A 92 16.11 1.12 -6.51
CA SER A 92 14.79 1.35 -5.93
C SER A 92 13.70 0.70 -6.75
N ALA A 93 13.68 1.02 -8.05
CA ALA A 93 12.72 0.51 -8.99
C ALA A 93 12.73 -1.03 -9.05
N THR A 94 13.89 -1.67 -8.97
CA THR A 94 13.98 -3.13 -9.09
C THR A 94 13.59 -3.86 -7.80
N ILE A 95 14.05 -3.36 -6.65
CA ILE A 95 13.88 -4.06 -5.36
C ILE A 95 12.45 -3.94 -4.83
N LEU A 96 11.77 -2.82 -5.10
CA LEU A 96 10.44 -2.58 -4.54
C LEU A 96 9.38 -3.58 -5.05
N PRO A 97 9.24 -3.86 -6.35
CA PRO A 97 8.38 -4.93 -6.85
C PRO A 97 8.75 -6.31 -6.31
N LEU A 98 10.04 -6.59 -6.10
CA LEU A 98 10.51 -7.84 -5.52
C LEU A 98 10.05 -7.97 -4.07
N TYR A 99 10.24 -6.93 -3.26
CA TYR A 99 9.74 -6.89 -1.89
C TYR A 99 8.23 -7.11 -1.85
N VAL A 100 7.47 -6.36 -2.64
CA VAL A 100 6.01 -6.51 -2.72
C VAL A 100 5.65 -7.92 -3.18
N GLY A 101 6.28 -8.45 -4.21
CA GLY A 101 6.07 -9.81 -4.71
C GLY A 101 6.31 -10.88 -3.63
N ILE A 102 7.40 -10.76 -2.87
CA ILE A 102 7.72 -11.67 -1.75
C ILE A 102 6.64 -11.59 -0.67
N THR A 103 6.20 -10.39 -0.29
CA THR A 103 5.13 -10.25 0.73
C THR A 103 3.80 -10.86 0.27
N ILE A 104 3.45 -10.69 -1.01
CA ILE A 104 2.23 -11.29 -1.60
C ILE A 104 2.40 -12.81 -1.65
N LEU A 105 3.58 -13.34 -1.97
CA LEU A 105 3.88 -14.76 -1.99
C LEU A 105 3.64 -15.38 -0.60
N PHE A 106 4.21 -14.81 0.45
CA PHE A 106 4.01 -15.28 1.82
C PHE A 106 2.53 -15.19 2.24
N ARG A 107 1.85 -14.07 1.97
CA ARG A 107 0.41 -13.91 2.28
C ARG A 107 -0.46 -14.92 1.54
N SER A 108 -0.11 -15.24 0.29
CA SER A 108 -0.83 -16.21 -0.52
C SER A 108 -0.65 -17.64 -0.01
N ILE A 109 0.57 -18.01 0.39
CA ILE A 109 0.84 -19.33 1.01
C ILE A 109 0.06 -19.47 2.33
N MET A 110 0.08 -18.45 3.19
CA MET A 110 -0.73 -18.45 4.42
C MET A 110 -2.24 -18.47 4.14
N GLY A 111 -2.68 -17.80 3.06
CA GLY A 111 -4.06 -17.82 2.58
C GLY A 111 -4.52 -19.21 2.16
N ILE A 112 -3.66 -19.99 1.49
CA ILE A 112 -3.93 -21.39 1.15
C ILE A 112 -4.12 -22.21 2.43
N GLY A 113 -3.23 -22.07 3.42
CA GLY A 113 -3.37 -22.74 4.72
C GLY A 113 -4.68 -22.38 5.43
N SER A 114 -5.03 -21.08 5.44
CA SER A 114 -6.29 -20.57 5.99
C SER A 114 -7.51 -21.14 5.25
N SER A 115 -7.45 -21.26 3.92
CA SER A 115 -8.54 -21.85 3.14
C SER A 115 -8.79 -23.31 3.52
N LEU A 116 -7.73 -24.10 3.72
CA LEU A 116 -7.83 -25.49 4.15
C LEU A 116 -8.39 -25.59 5.58
N ALA A 117 -8.06 -24.65 6.46
CA ALA A 117 -8.66 -24.56 7.79
C ALA A 117 -10.17 -24.26 7.71
N LEU A 118 -10.60 -23.31 6.85
CA LEU A 118 -12.02 -23.02 6.62
C LEU A 118 -12.79 -24.25 6.09
N LYS A 119 -12.15 -25.04 5.23
CA LYS A 119 -12.72 -26.31 4.73
C LYS A 119 -12.99 -27.29 5.88
N LYS A 120 -12.05 -27.41 6.82
CA LYS A 120 -12.18 -28.31 7.99
C LYS A 120 -13.31 -27.88 8.94
N VAL A 121 -13.55 -26.57 9.06
CA VAL A 121 -14.60 -25.99 9.92
C VAL A 121 -15.98 -26.00 9.25
N GLY A 122 -16.08 -26.44 7.99
CA GLY A 122 -17.36 -26.56 7.27
C GLY A 122 -17.88 -25.24 6.67
N ILE A 123 -17.03 -24.21 6.57
CA ILE A 123 -17.41 -22.91 6.00
C ILE A 123 -17.41 -22.98 4.47
N LYS A 124 -18.56 -22.69 3.84
CA LYS A 124 -18.74 -22.75 2.38
C LYS A 124 -17.82 -21.80 1.59
N SER A 125 -17.34 -20.70 2.17
CA SER A 125 -16.44 -19.74 1.51
C SER A 125 -14.99 -20.21 1.38
N TRP A 126 -14.63 -21.42 1.81
CA TRP A 126 -13.27 -21.96 1.63
C TRP A 126 -12.80 -21.85 0.17
N GLY A 127 -13.68 -22.21 -0.79
CA GLY A 127 -13.32 -22.26 -2.20
C GLY A 127 -12.94 -20.89 -2.77
N THR A 128 -13.64 -19.83 -2.38
CA THR A 128 -13.31 -18.47 -2.83
C THR A 128 -11.96 -18.02 -2.26
N VAL A 129 -11.72 -18.24 -0.96
CA VAL A 129 -10.43 -17.92 -0.33
C VAL A 129 -9.28 -18.67 -1.00
N MET A 130 -9.49 -19.94 -1.36
CA MET A 130 -8.48 -20.75 -2.05
C MET A 130 -8.16 -20.20 -3.44
N ILE A 131 -9.18 -19.84 -4.23
CA ILE A 131 -8.99 -19.25 -5.56
C ILE A 131 -8.22 -17.93 -5.47
N PHE A 132 -8.62 -17.02 -4.59
CA PHE A 132 -7.91 -15.74 -4.41
C PHE A 132 -6.46 -15.94 -3.96
N SER A 133 -6.19 -16.95 -3.13
CA SER A 133 -4.84 -17.26 -2.69
C SER A 133 -3.98 -17.83 -3.81
N ILE A 134 -4.53 -18.71 -4.65
CA ILE A 134 -3.82 -19.25 -5.82
C ILE A 134 -3.54 -18.15 -6.85
N LEU A 135 -4.53 -17.29 -7.13
CA LEU A 135 -4.33 -16.14 -8.01
C LEU A 135 -3.26 -15.19 -7.47
N GLY A 136 -3.30 -14.90 -6.17
CA GLY A 136 -2.27 -14.10 -5.49
C GLY A 136 -0.88 -14.72 -5.59
N LEU A 137 -0.77 -16.05 -5.47
CA LEU A 137 0.49 -16.77 -5.60
C LEU A 137 1.08 -16.65 -7.00
N LEU A 138 0.25 -16.87 -8.04
CA LEU A 138 0.66 -16.71 -9.44
C LEU A 138 1.08 -15.27 -9.74
N PHE A 139 0.31 -14.30 -9.23
CA PHE A 139 0.61 -12.88 -9.39
C PHE A 139 1.93 -12.51 -8.71
N ALA A 140 2.21 -13.05 -7.52
CA ALA A 140 3.47 -12.84 -6.83
C ALA A 140 4.66 -13.40 -7.60
N ILE A 141 4.55 -14.63 -8.12
CA ILE A 141 5.61 -15.24 -8.95
C ILE A 141 5.86 -14.39 -10.20
N LEU A 142 4.79 -13.90 -10.84
CA LEU A 142 4.91 -13.04 -12.02
C LEU A 142 5.63 -11.72 -11.69
N MET A 143 5.34 -11.09 -10.55
CA MET A 143 6.05 -9.89 -10.10
C MET A 143 7.53 -10.17 -9.80
N ILE A 144 7.85 -11.32 -9.23
CA ILE A 144 9.24 -11.67 -8.87
C ILE A 144 10.07 -11.95 -10.13
N VAL A 145 9.52 -12.71 -11.08
CA VAL A 145 10.21 -13.05 -12.33
C VAL A 145 10.31 -11.83 -13.25
N ASN A 146 9.31 -10.94 -13.22
CA ASN A 146 9.29 -9.72 -14.02
C ASN A 146 9.07 -8.48 -13.11
N PRO A 147 10.14 -7.89 -12.56
CA PRO A 147 10.05 -6.71 -11.71
C PRO A 147 9.41 -5.51 -12.42
N VAL A 148 9.59 -5.38 -13.74
CA VAL A 148 8.97 -4.30 -14.52
C VAL A 148 7.45 -4.43 -14.50
N PHE A 149 6.92 -5.65 -14.65
CA PHE A 149 5.50 -5.92 -14.50
C PHE A 149 5.02 -5.53 -13.09
N GLY A 150 5.75 -5.92 -12.05
CA GLY A 150 5.40 -5.56 -10.68
C GLY A 150 5.44 -4.04 -10.40
N GLY A 151 6.36 -3.32 -11.02
CA GLY A 151 6.39 -1.86 -10.96
C GLY A 151 5.18 -1.21 -11.61
N LEU A 152 4.85 -1.65 -12.83
CA LEU A 152 3.70 -1.16 -13.58
C LEU A 152 2.39 -1.46 -12.88
N THR A 153 2.22 -2.62 -12.27
CA THR A 153 1.00 -2.94 -11.52
C THR A 153 0.81 -1.96 -10.35
N ILE A 154 1.86 -1.68 -9.58
CA ILE A 154 1.80 -0.71 -8.47
C ILE A 154 1.40 0.69 -8.99
N VAL A 155 1.97 1.11 -10.13
CA VAL A 155 1.63 2.39 -10.75
C VAL A 155 0.17 2.43 -11.20
N TYR A 156 -0.30 1.40 -11.91
CA TYR A 156 -1.68 1.35 -12.39
C TYR A 156 -2.68 1.27 -11.24
N TYR A 157 -2.40 0.46 -10.21
CA TYR A 157 -3.23 0.41 -9.01
C TYR A 157 -3.30 1.78 -8.34
N THR A 158 -2.16 2.47 -8.18
CA THR A 158 -2.11 3.81 -7.58
C THR A 158 -2.91 4.84 -8.41
N ALA A 159 -2.78 4.80 -9.74
CA ALA A 159 -3.52 5.68 -10.63
C ALA A 159 -5.04 5.48 -10.52
N ILE A 160 -5.49 4.22 -10.52
CA ILE A 160 -6.90 3.87 -10.34
C ILE A 160 -7.38 4.32 -8.96
N SER A 161 -6.59 4.09 -7.90
CA SER A 161 -6.90 4.53 -6.54
C SER A 161 -7.07 6.05 -6.47
N PHE A 162 -6.20 6.82 -7.13
CA PHE A 162 -6.31 8.28 -7.15
C PHE A 162 -7.58 8.74 -7.86
N ILE A 163 -7.93 8.14 -8.99
CA ILE A 163 -9.19 8.44 -9.69
C ILE A 163 -10.38 8.10 -8.80
N MET A 164 -10.40 6.92 -8.18
CA MET A 164 -11.49 6.48 -7.30
C MET A 164 -11.65 7.38 -6.07
N ILE A 165 -10.55 7.77 -5.42
CA ILE A 165 -10.55 8.73 -4.31
C ILE A 165 -11.06 10.09 -4.80
N GLY A 166 -10.64 10.53 -5.97
CA GLY A 166 -11.09 11.79 -6.55
C GLY A 166 -12.59 11.82 -6.82
N VAL A 167 -13.11 10.75 -7.42
CA VAL A 167 -14.56 10.56 -7.66
C VAL A 167 -15.34 10.51 -6.34
N PHE A 168 -14.82 9.81 -5.33
CA PHE A 168 -15.42 9.75 -3.99
C PHE A 168 -15.49 11.13 -3.33
N GLN A 169 -14.41 11.90 -3.38
CA GLN A 169 -14.35 13.25 -2.80
C GLN A 169 -15.31 14.23 -3.49
N ILE A 170 -15.45 14.13 -4.81
CA ILE A 170 -16.44 14.92 -5.55
C ILE A 170 -17.87 14.55 -5.12
N MET A 171 -18.16 13.26 -4.94
CA MET A 171 -19.45 12.81 -4.41
C MET A 171 -19.71 13.36 -2.99
N LEU A 172 -18.71 13.33 -2.11
CA LEU A 172 -18.79 13.91 -0.77
C LEU A 172 -19.05 15.42 -0.81
N ALA A 173 -18.38 16.15 -1.71
CA ALA A 173 -18.58 17.59 -1.86
C ALA A 173 -20.02 17.93 -2.23
N PHE A 174 -20.62 17.18 -3.15
CA PHE A 174 -22.04 17.35 -3.50
C PHE A 174 -22.98 16.92 -2.38
N GLY A 175 -22.62 15.87 -1.63
CA GLY A 175 -23.34 15.47 -0.42
C GLY A 175 -23.37 16.60 0.62
N LEU A 176 -22.22 17.20 0.93
CA LEU A 176 -22.10 18.31 1.87
C LEU A 176 -22.80 19.58 1.38
N LYS A 177 -22.77 19.85 0.06
CA LYS A 177 -23.48 20.98 -0.55
C LYS A 177 -24.99 20.87 -0.39
N LYS A 178 -25.56 19.65 -0.37
CA LYS A 178 -27.00 19.40 -0.16
C LYS A 178 -27.44 19.53 1.31
N LEU A 179 -26.51 19.46 2.25
CA LEU A 179 -26.76 19.60 3.69
C LEU A 179 -26.63 21.05 4.18
N LYS A 180 -26.28 21.97 3.27
CA LYS A 180 -26.20 23.41 3.50
C LYS A 180 -27.50 24.08 3.07
#